data_AF-A0A7W1HBF4-F1
#
_entry.id   AF-A0A7W1HBF4-F1
#
_cell.length_a   1.000
_cell.length_b   1.000
_cell.length_c   1.000
_cell.angle_alpha   90.00
_cell.angle_beta   90.00
_cell.angle_gamma   90.00
#
_symmetry.space_group_name_H-M   'P 1'
#
loop_
_entity.id
_entity.type
_entity.pdbx_description
1 polymer ?
#
loop_
_entity_poly.entity_id
_entity_poly.type
_entity_poly.pdbx_seq_one_letter_code
_entity_poly.pdbx_strand_id
1 'polypeptide(L)' 'MRDGYVRGALPRAATQRQMDVLAAFVAAGGSVSDAASRVGIRPSTAKRHLADLRARSGLSTEQLIYTGAVAGWLVVPDVA' A
#
# COMPACT_ATOMS: atom_id res chain seq x y z
N MET A 1 18.16 5.02 -18.44
CA MET A 1 18.70 4.45 -17.19
C MET A 1 17.61 3.61 -16.54
N ARG A 2 17.74 2.28 -16.54
CA ARG A 2 16.85 1.39 -15.78
C ARG A 2 17.63 0.98 -14.53
N ASP A 3 17.15 1.43 -13.38
CA ASP A 3 17.81 1.20 -12.09
C ASP A 3 18.04 -0.29 -11.84
N GLY A 4 19.26 -0.59 -11.40
CA GLY A 4 19.75 -1.93 -11.13
C GLY A 4 18.91 -2.63 -10.07
N TYR A 5 18.30 -3.74 -10.47
CA TYR A 5 17.65 -4.66 -9.54
C TYR A 5 18.74 -5.39 -8.73
N VAL A 6 19.00 -4.90 -7.51
CA VAL A 6 19.77 -5.63 -6.49
C VAL A 6 18.83 -6.62 -5.81
N ARG A 7 19.13 -7.91 -5.91
CA ARG A 7 18.35 -9.00 -5.30
C ARG A 7 18.27 -8.78 -3.79
N GLY A 8 17.11 -8.36 -3.29
CA GLY A 8 16.87 -8.07 -1.86
C GLY A 8 16.55 -6.61 -1.53
N ALA A 9 16.86 -5.67 -2.42
CA ALA A 9 16.45 -4.27 -2.27
C ALA A 9 15.12 -4.05 -2.99
N LEU A 10 14.09 -3.65 -2.24
CA LEU A 10 12.82 -3.28 -2.81
C LEU A 10 12.96 -1.95 -3.59
N PRO A 11 12.47 -1.84 -4.84
CA PRO A 11 12.44 -0.56 -5.56
C PRO A 11 11.85 0.56 -4.70
N ARG A 12 12.42 1.77 -4.78
CA ARG A 12 11.95 2.92 -3.97
C ARG A 12 10.49 3.28 -4.25
N ALA A 13 10.05 3.17 -5.50
CA ALA A 13 8.66 3.41 -5.85
C ALA A 13 7.77 2.24 -5.38
N ALA A 14 6.66 2.58 -4.72
CA ALA A 14 5.60 1.63 -4.43
C ALA A 14 4.99 1.10 -5.74
N THR A 15 4.65 -0.19 -5.79
CA THR A 15 3.92 -0.72 -6.94
C THR A 15 2.45 -0.30 -6.85
N GLN A 16 1.78 -0.20 -8.00
CA GLN A 16 0.34 0.08 -8.05
C GLN A 16 -0.44 -0.85 -7.11
N ARG A 17 -0.10 -2.14 -7.10
CA ARG A 17 -0.76 -3.12 -6.24
C ARG A 17 -0.61 -2.84 -4.74
N GLN A 18 0.53 -2.31 -4.31
CA GLN A 18 0.71 -1.93 -2.91
C GLN A 18 -0.09 -0.67 -2.56
N MET A 19 -0.20 0.28 -3.50
CA MET A 19 -1.05 1.47 -3.34
C MET A 19 -2.54 1.10 -3.29
N ASP A 20 -2.99 0.19 -4.16
CA ASP A 20 -4.38 -0.31 -4.16
C ASP A 20 -4.73 -0.97 -2.83
N VAL A 21 -3.80 -1.74 -2.24
CA VAL A 21 -4.00 -2.36 -0.92
C VAL A 21 -4.06 -1.32 0.19
N LEU A 22 -3.26 -0.25 0.12
CA LEU A 22 -3.36 0.86 1.09
C LEU A 22 -4.71 1.59 0.97
N ALA A 23 -5.18 1.86 -0.25
CA ALA A 23 -6.48 2.48 -0.48
C ALA A 23 -7.62 1.61 0.06
N ALA A 24 -7.60 0.30 -0.22
CA ALA A 24 -8.58 -0.64 0.29
C ALA A 24 -8.52 -0.77 1.82
N PHE A 25 -7.33 -0.69 2.42
CA PHE A 25 -7.14 -0.69 3.87
C PHE A 25 -7.78 0.53 4.53
N VAL A 26 -7.61 1.73 3.96
CA VAL A 26 -8.27 2.94 4.46
C VAL A 26 -9.79 2.85 4.28
N ALA A 27 -10.26 2.44 3.11
CA ALA A 27 -11.69 2.30 2.82
C ALA A 27 -12.37 1.23 3.69
N ALA A 28 -11.59 0.29 4.24
CA ALA A 28 -12.03 -0.75 5.16
C ALA A 28 -11.85 -0.38 6.65
N GLY A 29 -11.58 0.90 6.97
CA GLY A 29 -11.41 1.34 8.36
C GLY A 29 -10.20 0.72 9.07
N GLY A 30 -9.18 0.31 8.32
CA GLY A 30 -7.98 -0.34 8.86
C GLY A 30 -8.08 -1.86 9.02
N SER A 31 -9.10 -2.50 8.47
CA SER A 31 -9.20 -3.96 8.45
C SER A 31 -8.37 -4.57 7.30
N VAL A 32 -7.33 -5.33 7.64
CA VAL A 32 -6.52 -6.07 6.63
C VAL A 32 -7.34 -7.15 5.92
N SER A 33 -8.25 -7.80 6.64
CA SER A 33 -9.08 -8.87 6.06
C SER A 33 -10.03 -8.30 5.02
N ASP A 34 -10.73 -7.21 5.35
CA ASP A 34 -11.69 -6.61 4.43
C ASP A 34 -11.00 -5.92 3.25
N ALA A 35 -9.84 -5.29 3.48
CA ALA A 35 -9.00 -4.80 2.40
C ALA A 35 -8.58 -5.90 1.43
N ALA A 36 -8.16 -7.06 1.95
CA ALA A 36 -7.76 -8.21 1.15
C ALA A 36 -8.95 -8.77 0.33
N SER A 37 -10.13 -8.84 0.93
CA SER A 37 -11.38 -9.22 0.25
C SER A 37 -11.70 -8.25 -0.89
N ARG A 38 -11.62 -6.93 -0.64
CA ARG A 38 -11.89 -5.89 -1.65
C ARG A 38 -10.96 -5.95 -2.86
N VAL A 39 -9.68 -6.27 -2.65
CA VAL A 39 -8.70 -6.38 -3.75
C VAL A 39 -8.53 -7.79 -4.30
N GLY A 40 -9.26 -8.78 -3.78
CA GLY A 40 -9.25 -10.17 -4.24
C GLY A 40 -7.93 -10.91 -3.98
N ILE A 41 -7.32 -10.72 -2.80
CA ILE A 41 -6.07 -11.42 -2.41
C ILE A 41 -6.18 -12.06 -1.02
N ARG A 42 -5.18 -12.87 -0.64
CA ARG A 42 -5.09 -13.43 0.71
C ARG A 42 -4.73 -12.34 1.75
N PRO A 43 -5.28 -12.39 2.98
CA PRO A 43 -4.93 -11.44 4.04
C PRO A 43 -3.43 -11.36 4.36
N SER A 44 -2.71 -12.49 4.28
CA SER A 44 -1.26 -12.52 4.46
C SER A 44 -0.50 -11.75 3.38
N THR A 45 -1.01 -11.77 2.14
CA THR A 45 -0.47 -10.99 1.02
C THR A 45 -0.73 -9.50 1.21
N ALA A 46 -1.93 -9.11 1.66
CA ALA A 46 -2.24 -7.72 2.00
C ALA A 46 -1.33 -7.20 3.13
N LYS A 47 -1.17 -7.96 4.22
CA LYS A 47 -0.25 -7.63 5.32
C LYS A 47 1.19 -7.42 4.83
N ARG A 48 1.66 -8.30 3.94
CA ARG A 48 2.99 -8.19 3.34
C ARG A 48 3.12 -6.94 2.48
N HIS A 49 2.13 -6.63 1.64
CA HIS A 49 2.15 -5.41 0.82
C HIS A 49 2.22 -4.14 1.68
N LEU A 50 1.43 -4.04 2.75
CA LEU A 50 1.49 -2.92 3.69
C LEU A 50 2.84 -2.84 4.43
N ALA A 51 3.44 -3.99 4.76
CA ALA A 51 4.78 -4.03 5.37
C ALA A 51 5.87 -3.57 4.40
N ASP A 52 5.85 -4.08 3.17
CA ASP A 52 6.80 -3.69 2.13
C ASP A 52 6.67 -2.20 1.81
N LEU A 53 5.45 -1.63 1.82
CA LEU A 53 5.24 -0.21 1.57
C LEU A 53 5.90 0.66 2.64
N ARG A 54 5.71 0.31 3.93
CA ARG A 54 6.38 0.97 5.07
C ARG A 54 7.90 0.83 5.01
N ALA A 55 8.40 -0.36 4.69
CA ALA A 55 9.82 -0.62 4.60
C ALA A 55 10.50 0.18 3.46
N ARG A 56 9.80 0.39 2.33
CA ARG A 56 10.31 1.17 1.20
C ARG A 56 10.35 2.67 1.47
N SER A 57 9.33 3.20 2.15
CA SER A 57 9.20 4.64 2.40
C SER A 57 9.89 5.10 3.68
N GLY A 58 10.11 4.19 4.64
CA GLY A 58 10.53 4.56 6.00
C GLY A 58 9.43 5.24 6.82
N LEU A 59 8.18 5.23 6.33
CA LEU A 59 7.05 5.92 6.94
C LEU A 59 6.14 4.96 7.69
N SER A 60 5.44 5.49 8.71
CA SER A 60 4.32 4.81 9.34
C SER A 60 3.13 4.72 8.38
N THR A 61 2.17 3.83 8.67
CA THR A 61 0.91 3.73 7.89
C THR A 61 0.16 5.07 7.86
N GLU A 62 0.07 5.77 8.99
CA GLU A 62 -0.59 7.08 9.07
C GLU A 62 0.11 8.13 8.20
N GLN A 63 1.44 8.19 8.24
CA GLN A 63 2.23 9.09 7.39
C GLN A 63 2.06 8.75 5.91
N LEU A 64 1.99 7.47 5.55
CA LEU A 64 1.70 7.04 4.18
C LEU A 64 0.31 7.47 3.73
N ILE A 65 -0.70 7.36 4.59
CA ILE A 65 -2.06 7.80 4.29
C ILE A 65 -2.09 9.32 4.08
N TYR A 66 -1.52 10.08 5.02
CA TYR A 66 -1.48 11.53 4.95
C TYR A 66 -0.72 12.02 3.71
N THR A 67 0.51 11.55 3.51
CA THR A 67 1.33 11.96 2.37
C THR A 67 0.70 11.54 1.03
N GLY A 68 0.06 10.37 0.98
CA GLY A 68 -0.63 9.90 -0.21
C GLY A 68 -1.87 10.70 -0.57
N ALA A 69 -2.64 11.11 0.43
CA ALA A 69 -3.78 11.99 0.24
C ALA A 69 -3.32 13.38 -0.23
N VAL A 70 -2.33 13.98 0.43
CA VAL A 70 -1.81 15.31 0.10
C VAL A 70 -1.15 15.34 -1.29
N ALA A 71 -0.39 14.31 -1.65
CA ALA A 71 0.27 14.22 -2.94
C ALA A 71 -0.64 13.69 -4.06
N GLY A 72 -1.90 13.33 -3.76
CA GLY A 72 -2.91 12.93 -4.74
C GLY A 72 -2.73 11.54 -5.36
N TRP A 73 -1.81 10.71 -4.84
CA TRP A 73 -1.62 9.33 -5.34
C TRP A 73 -2.42 8.27 -4.56
N LEU A 74 -2.93 8.61 -3.37
CA LEU A 74 -3.84 7.75 -2.62
C LEU A 74 -5.29 8.22 -2.80
N VAL A 75 -6.01 7.56 -3.70
CA VAL A 75 -7.45 7.75 -3.87
C VAL A 75 -8.17 6.63 -3.13
N VAL A 76 -8.89 6.98 -2.08
CA VAL A 76 -9.69 6.03 -1.29
C VAL A 76 -11.07 5.96 -1.95
N PRO A 77 -11.48 4.83 -2.52
CA PRO A 77 -12.82 4.69 -3.07
C PRO A 77 -13.83 4.78 -1.93
N ASP A 78 -14.84 5.65 -2.12
CA ASP A 78 -15.92 5.83 -1.16
C ASP A 78 -16.74 4.53 -1.03
N VAL A 79 -17.17 4.25 0.18
CA VAL A 79 -18.02 3.10 0.50
C VAL A 79 -19.47 3.54 0.44
N ALA A 80 -20.16 3.16 -0.64
CA ALA A 80 -21.62 3.07 -0.64
C ALA A 80 -22.08 1.82 0.12
#